data_AF-A0A7Y5DTX0-F1
#
_entry.id   AF-A0A7Y5DTX0-F1
#
_cell.length_a   1.000
_cell.length_b   1.000
_cell.length_c   1.000
_cell.angle_alpha   90.00
_cell.angle_beta   90.00
_cell.angle_gamma   90.00
#
_symmetry.space_group_name_H-M   'P 1'
#
loop_
_entity.id
_entity.type
_entity.pdbx_description
1 polymer ?
#
loop_
_entity_poly.entity_id
_entity_poly.type
_entity_poly.pdbx_seq_one_letter_code
_entity_poly.pdbx_strand_id
1 'polypeptide(L)'
;MNSLAHGKDISAVEITHISSHGIWLLAHEEELFMSYEDFPWFKNQPVNAILAVEEVSQGHFYWQQIDVDLTMEMIKHPERFPLVAN
;
A
#
# COMPACT_ATOMS: atom_id res chain seq x y z
N MET A 1 -16.69 1.64 -29.58
CA MET A 1 -17.62 0.87 -28.74
C MET A 1 -17.52 1.43 -27.31
N ASN A 2 -18.68 1.54 -26.67
CA ASN A 2 -19.01 2.40 -25.52
C ASN A 2 -18.00 2.43 -24.36
N SER A 3 -17.52 3.63 -24.01
CA SER A 3 -16.99 3.92 -22.68
C SER A 3 -18.19 4.25 -21.79
N LEU A 4 -18.49 3.39 -20.82
CA LEU A 4 -19.62 3.53 -19.91
C LEU A 4 -19.19 4.18 -18.60
N ALA A 5 -19.86 5.29 -18.29
CA ALA A 5 -20.18 5.85 -16.98
C ALA A 5 -19.04 6.33 -16.05
N HIS A 6 -19.04 7.65 -15.83
CA HIS A 6 -18.43 8.37 -14.71
C HIS A 6 -18.84 7.83 -13.33
N GLY A 7 -17.94 7.99 -12.34
CA GLY A 7 -18.36 8.44 -11.00
C GLY A 7 -17.74 7.73 -9.80
N LYS A 8 -16.46 7.98 -9.51
CA LYS A 8 -15.95 8.37 -8.18
C LYS A 8 -14.49 8.78 -8.36
N ASP A 9 -14.07 9.89 -7.79
CA ASP A 9 -12.66 10.08 -7.45
C ASP A 9 -12.25 8.87 -6.61
N ILE A 10 -11.69 7.84 -7.26
CA ILE A 10 -10.90 6.84 -6.56
C ILE A 10 -9.68 7.66 -6.20
N SER A 11 -9.67 8.25 -5.00
CA SER A 11 -8.55 9.05 -4.52
C SER A 11 -7.31 8.21 -4.76
N ALA A 12 -6.51 8.59 -5.75
CA ALA A 12 -5.50 7.70 -6.33
C ALA A 12 -4.57 7.28 -5.21
N VAL A 13 -4.58 5.98 -4.87
CA VAL A 13 -3.59 5.46 -3.95
C VAL A 13 -2.22 5.66 -4.60
N GLU A 14 -1.30 6.28 -3.89
CA GLU A 14 0.03 6.55 -4.42
C GLU A 14 1.11 6.47 -3.35
N ILE A 15 2.33 6.18 -3.80
CA ILE A 15 3.51 6.25 -2.96
C ILE A 15 4.10 7.65 -3.06
N THR A 16 4.05 8.41 -1.98
CA THR A 16 4.53 9.80 -1.94
C THR A 16 6.03 9.89 -1.71
N HIS A 17 6.60 8.94 -0.95
CA HIS A 17 8.02 8.96 -0.59
C HIS A 17 8.54 7.58 -0.19
N ILE A 18 9.76 7.25 -0.63
CA ILE A 18 10.51 6.07 -0.20
C ILE A 18 11.80 6.53 0.47
N SER A 19 12.05 6.05 1.70
CA SER A 19 13.23 6.38 2.49
C SER A 19 14.01 5.13 2.90
N SER A 20 15.13 5.32 3.62
CA SER A 20 15.89 4.21 4.22
C SER A 20 15.14 3.49 5.35
N HIS A 21 14.09 4.09 5.92
CA HIS A 21 13.37 3.56 7.07
C HIS A 21 12.00 2.95 6.72
N GLY A 22 11.45 3.28 5.55
CA GLY A 22 10.11 2.86 5.15
C GLY A 22 9.57 3.67 3.99
N ILE A 23 8.28 3.48 3.74
CA ILE A 23 7.53 4.01 2.60
C ILE A 23 6.34 4.82 3.11
N TRP A 24 6.01 5.90 2.42
CA TRP A 24 4.80 6.68 2.65
C TRP A 24 3.78 6.39 1.55
N LEU A 25 2.57 6.01 1.97
CA LEU A 25 1.42 5.70 1.14
C LEU A 25 0.35 6.76 1.38
N LEU A 26 -0.07 7.47 0.34
CA LEU A 26 -1.24 8.35 0.40
C LEU A 26 -2.46 7.57 -0.08
N ALA A 27 -3.47 7.46 0.78
CA ALA A 27 -4.75 6.84 0.45
C ALA A 27 -5.89 7.64 1.09
N HIS A 28 -6.90 8.01 0.30
CA HIS A 28 -8.07 8.77 0.77
C HIS A 28 -7.72 10.04 1.57
N GLU A 29 -6.77 10.83 1.07
CA GLU A 29 -6.24 12.05 1.73
C GLU A 29 -5.48 11.81 3.05
N GLU A 30 -5.23 10.55 3.41
CA GLU A 30 -4.46 10.17 4.59
C GLU A 30 -3.08 9.62 4.19
N GLU A 31 -2.03 10.15 4.80
CA GLU A 31 -0.67 9.67 4.60
C GLU A 31 -0.32 8.63 5.67
N LEU A 32 0.05 7.44 5.22
CA LEU A 32 0.33 6.28 6.06
C LEU A 32 1.81 5.90 5.93
N PHE A 33 2.50 5.78 7.06
CA PHE A 33 3.89 5.35 7.09
C PHE A 33 4.00 3.83 7.29
N MET A 34 4.65 3.16 6.34
CA MET A 34 4.96 1.73 6.36
C MET A 34 6.45 1.55 6.67
N SER A 35 6.77 1.28 7.93
CA SER A 35 8.15 1.03 8.37
C SER A 35 8.70 -0.29 7.81
N TYR A 36 10.00 -0.38 7.52
CA TYR A 36 10.60 -1.67 7.14
C TYR A 36 10.77 -2.64 8.32
N GLU A 37 10.52 -2.21 9.55
CA GLU A 37 10.47 -3.09 10.71
C GLU A 37 9.16 -3.89 10.73
N ASP A 38 8.05 -3.23 10.40
CA ASP A 38 6.71 -3.83 10.35
C ASP A 38 6.38 -4.43 8.97
N PHE A 39 6.98 -3.91 7.90
CA PHE A 39 6.75 -4.34 6.52
C PHE A 39 8.07 -4.66 5.81
N PRO A 40 8.83 -5.69 6.26
CA PRO A 40 10.18 -5.98 5.77
C PRO A 40 10.23 -6.38 4.30
N TRP A 41 9.11 -6.85 3.72
CA TRP A 41 9.02 -7.31 2.33
C TRP A 41 9.34 -6.23 1.30
N PHE A 42 9.23 -4.95 1.68
CA PHE A 42 9.51 -3.82 0.80
C PHE A 42 10.98 -3.37 0.77
N LYS A 43 11.80 -3.73 1.77
CA LYS A 43 13.13 -3.14 2.01
C LYS A 43 14.12 -3.28 0.84
N ASN A 44 14.00 -4.34 0.04
CA ASN A 44 14.90 -4.64 -1.07
C ASN A 44 14.15 -4.75 -2.41
N GLN A 45 12.95 -4.20 -2.50
CA GLN A 45 12.16 -4.26 -3.73
C GLN A 45 12.57 -3.17 -4.71
N PRO A 46 12.53 -3.44 -6.03
CA PRO A 46 12.69 -2.40 -7.03
C PRO A 46 11.69 -1.26 -6.81
N VAL A 47 12.13 -0.01 -6.97
CA VAL A 47 11.26 1.17 -6.77
C VAL A 47 10.01 1.08 -7.63
N ASN A 48 10.12 0.66 -8.90
CA ASN A 48 8.98 0.48 -9.80
C ASN A 48 7.98 -0.59 -9.31
N ALA A 49 8.42 -1.60 -8.56
CA ALA A 49 7.53 -2.57 -7.93
C ALA A 49 6.79 -1.97 -6.74
N ILE A 50 7.46 -1.13 -5.94
CA ILE A 50 6.86 -0.41 -4.80
C ILE A 50 5.83 0.62 -5.27
N LEU A 51 6.14 1.36 -6.34
CA LEU A 51 5.22 2.36 -6.90
C LEU A 51 3.98 1.74 -7.56
N ALA A 52 4.03 0.45 -7.92
CA ALA A 52 2.92 -0.27 -8.55
C ALA A 52 1.90 -0.77 -7.50
N VAL A 53 1.38 0.15 -6.69
CA VAL A 53 0.30 -0.11 -5.73
C VAL A 53 -1.05 -0.01 -6.43
N GLU A 54 -1.94 -0.95 -6.15
CA GLU A 54 -3.33 -0.94 -6.61
C GLU A 54 -4.29 -1.01 -5.42
N GLU A 55 -5.34 -0.20 -5.42
CA GLU A 55 -6.42 -0.32 -4.45
C GLU A 55 -7.54 -1.21 -5.02
N VAL A 56 -7.58 -2.48 -4.59
CA VAL A 56 -8.55 -3.47 -5.11
C VAL A 56 -9.96 -3.24 -4.56
N SER A 57 -10.06 -2.67 -3.37
CA SER A 57 -11.29 -2.19 -2.75
C SER A 57 -10.95 -1.16 -1.68
N GLN A 58 -11.91 -0.38 -1.20
CA GLN A 58 -11.65 0.72 -0.27
C GLN A 58 -10.84 0.27 0.96
N GLY A 59 -9.62 0.78 1.10
CA GLY A 59 -8.69 0.45 2.18
C GLY A 59 -7.97 -0.89 2.02
N HIS A 60 -8.00 -1.50 0.83
CA HIS A 60 -7.30 -2.75 0.50
C HIS A 60 -6.31 -2.50 -0.63
N PHE A 61 -5.03 -2.58 -0.30
CA PHE A 61 -3.91 -2.29 -1.18
C PHE A 61 -3.21 -3.58 -1.60
N TYR A 62 -2.85 -3.67 -2.86
CA TYR A 62 -2.19 -4.82 -3.44
C TYR A 62 -0.97 -4.41 -4.25
N TRP A 63 0.16 -5.07 -4.00
CA TRP A 63 1.38 -4.95 -4.79
C TRP A 63 1.62 -6.27 -5.53
N GLN A 64 1.15 -6.34 -6.77
CA GLN A 64 1.23 -7.58 -7.56
C GLN A 64 2.67 -8.10 -7.75
N GLN A 65 3.64 -7.19 -7.95
CA GLN A 65 5.03 -7.58 -8.17
C GLN A 65 5.74 -8.04 -6.91
N ILE A 66 5.30 -7.57 -5.74
CA ILE A 66 5.87 -7.91 -4.43
C ILE A 66 5.12 -9.12 -3.82
N ASP A 67 3.92 -9.40 -4.34
CA ASP A 67 2.96 -10.39 -3.81
C ASP A 67 2.57 -10.09 -2.36
N VAL A 68 2.19 -8.83 -2.12
CA VAL A 68 1.79 -8.34 -0.80
C VAL A 68 0.42 -7.70 -0.89
N ASP A 69 -0.50 -8.14 -0.04
CA ASP A 69 -1.77 -7.50 0.24
C ASP A 69 -1.75 -6.87 1.64
N LEU A 70 -2.22 -5.63 1.75
CA LEU A 70 -2.34 -4.92 3.01
C LEU A 70 -3.69 -4.23 3.10
N THR A 71 -4.21 -4.11 4.32
CA THR A 71 -5.36 -3.25 4.60
C THR A 71 -4.92 -1.97 5.29
N MET A 72 -5.71 -0.91 5.17
CA MET A 72 -5.49 0.33 5.91
C MET A 72 -5.40 0.07 7.43
N GLU A 73 -6.21 -0.85 7.95
CA GLU A 73 -6.16 -1.26 9.36
C GLU A 73 -4.83 -1.94 9.73
N MET A 74 -4.26 -2.78 8.86
CA MET A 74 -2.94 -3.39 9.08
C MET A 74 -1.83 -2.34 9.11
N ILE A 75 -1.93 -1.31 8.26
CA ILE A 75 -0.93 -0.24 8.22
C ILE A 75 -1.03 0.67 9.46
N LYS A 76 -2.25 0.94 9.94
CA LYS A 76 -2.48 1.74 11.16
C LYS A 76 -2.15 1.02 12.45
N HIS A 77 -2.32 -0.30 12.45
CA HIS A 77 -2.18 -1.15 13.63
C HIS A 77 -1.33 -2.41 13.33
N PRO A 78 -0.05 -2.24 12.93
CA PRO A 78 0.82 -3.37 12.59
C PRO A 78 1.01 -4.34 13.77
N GLU A 79 0.91 -3.87 15.01
CA GLU A 79 1.00 -4.68 16.22
C GLU A 79 -0.09 -5.76 16.35
N ARG A 80 -1.22 -5.59 15.64
CA ARG A 80 -2.33 -6.56 15.65
C ARG A 80 -2.10 -7.69 14.66
N PHE A 81 -1.15 -7.56 13.75
CA PHE A 81 -0.84 -8.51 12.69
C PHE A 81 0.63 -8.91 12.75
N PRO A 82 1.08 -9.56 13.83
CA PRO A 82 2.46 -9.95 13.98
C PRO A 82 2.88 -10.88 12.83
N LEU A 83 4.04 -10.57 12.24
CA LEU A 83 4.66 -11.25 11.10
C LEU A 83 5.11 -12.71 11.39
N VAL A 84 4.71 -13.26 12.54
CA VAL A 84 5.18 -14.54 13.05
C VAL A 84 4.01 -15.51 13.09
N ALA A 85 3.95 -16.43 12.12
CA ALA A 85 3.23 -17.67 12.31
C ALA A 85 4.00 -18.50 13.35
N ASN A 86 3.38 -18.75 14.51
CA ASN A 86 3.85 -19.76 15.47
C ASN A 86 3.51 -21.18 14.99
#